data_AF-A0A841BKN4-F1
#
_entry.id   AF-A0A841BKN4-F1
#
_cell.length_a   1.000
_cell.length_b   1.000
_cell.length_c   1.000
_cell.angle_alpha   90.00
_cell.angle_beta   90.00
_cell.angle_gamma   90.00
#
_symmetry.space_group_name_H-M   'P 1'
#
loop_
_entity.id
_entity.type
_entity.pdbx_description
1 polymer ?
#
loop_
_entity_poly.entity_id
_entity_poly.type
_entity_poly.pdbx_seq_one_letter_code
_entity_poly.pdbx_strand_id
1 'polypeptide(L)'
;MRARNGVADRGSVADDGRDDIPAAVPALRRPRDAGGRPADRPRPRRLPGTAHRRGRSGGLPLQWQPFAGASATRPRPLRESADRALLDLIADRAAKTDDLRTALAELRHRQASSELLGIVDERGPGWWVPGLGRAVEHAATRDPIRAVPLARGWIVSGDLQLSWFGGVILARFGAVADTALVVAEMERMWQRDDLCHERLIEALARHGPAGSEALPFIRMLWRRSPHARVRVECLRAWLAMDPATTDEPLTHGLRDSQEDVRLLAVTHSPRHMPARGQLAYLRDDPLEAAEVRAAARARLLALG
;
A
#
# COMPACT_ATOMS: atom_id res chain seq x y z
N MET A 1 4.27 78.78 -28.08
CA MET A 1 3.46 78.67 -26.84
C MET A 1 3.95 77.44 -26.08
N ARG A 2 4.88 77.58 -25.12
CA ARG A 2 4.68 77.37 -23.65
C ARG A 2 3.76 76.19 -23.32
N ALA A 3 4.01 75.27 -22.38
CA ALA A 3 5.12 74.91 -21.48
C ALA A 3 4.63 73.68 -20.65
N ARG A 4 5.54 73.06 -19.87
CA ARG A 4 5.35 72.15 -18.70
C ARG A 4 5.27 70.65 -19.05
N ASN A 5 6.28 69.81 -18.75
CA ASN A 5 6.89 69.39 -17.47
C ASN A 5 5.87 68.90 -16.41
N GLY A 6 5.96 67.60 -16.12
CA GLY A 6 5.32 66.93 -14.98
C GLY A 6 5.99 65.57 -14.75
N VAL A 7 6.99 65.58 -13.86
CA VAL A 7 7.68 64.42 -13.26
C VAL A 7 6.94 64.04 -11.97
N ALA A 8 6.88 62.72 -11.69
CA ALA A 8 6.68 62.01 -10.40
C ALA A 8 5.75 60.80 -10.63
N ASP A 9 5.88 59.61 -10.04
CA ASP A 9 6.65 59.21 -8.86
C ASP A 9 6.92 57.70 -8.90
N ARG A 10 8.00 57.28 -8.25
CA ARG A 10 8.43 55.88 -8.11
C ARG A 10 7.64 55.22 -6.98
N GLY A 11 6.73 54.32 -7.33
CA GLY A 11 6.10 53.40 -6.38
C GLY A 11 6.96 52.15 -6.16
N SER A 12 7.85 52.22 -5.17
CA SER A 12 8.53 51.07 -4.57
C SER A 12 7.51 50.20 -3.84
N VAL A 13 7.19 49.02 -4.39
CA VAL A 13 6.47 47.97 -3.65
C VAL A 13 7.50 46.97 -3.17
N ALA A 14 7.72 46.99 -1.85
CA ALA A 14 8.48 45.99 -1.15
C ALA A 14 7.76 44.63 -1.29
N ASP A 15 8.50 43.70 -1.90
CA ASP A 15 8.24 42.27 -1.89
C ASP A 15 8.53 41.75 -0.48
N ASP A 16 7.50 41.74 0.38
CA ASP A 16 7.54 41.08 1.69
C ASP A 16 6.95 39.67 1.49
N GLY A 17 7.72 38.83 0.79
CA GLY A 17 7.49 37.41 0.61
C GLY A 17 7.55 36.69 1.97
N ARG A 18 6.46 36.78 2.73
CA ARG A 18 6.13 35.79 3.75
C ARG A 18 5.21 34.78 3.11
N ASP A 19 5.80 33.68 2.67
CA ASP A 19 5.09 32.44 2.41
C ASP A 19 4.32 32.06 3.68
N ASP A 20 3.01 32.30 3.64
CA ASP A 20 2.05 31.68 4.52
C ASP A 20 2.10 30.17 4.30
N ILE A 21 2.97 29.50 5.06
CA ILE A 21 2.96 28.05 5.22
C ILE A 21 1.57 27.69 5.78
N PRO A 22 0.74 26.89 5.07
CA PRO A 22 -0.54 26.48 5.60
C PRO A 22 -0.32 25.70 6.90
N ALA A 23 -1.11 26.08 7.90
CA ALA A 23 -1.06 25.60 9.27
C ALA A 23 -0.85 24.07 9.34
N ALA A 24 0.09 23.70 10.20
CA ALA A 24 0.48 22.34 10.52
C ALA A 24 -0.71 21.38 10.61
N VAL A 25 -0.64 20.28 9.84
CA VAL A 25 -1.38 19.06 10.11
C VAL A 25 -1.26 18.77 11.60
N PRO A 26 -2.37 18.70 12.37
CA PRO A 26 -2.30 18.47 13.80
C PRO A 26 -1.50 17.20 14.03
N ALA A 27 -0.48 17.30 14.89
CA ALA A 27 0.39 16.19 15.21
C ALA A 27 -0.46 14.99 15.62
N LEU A 28 -0.55 13.99 14.72
CA LEU A 28 -1.08 12.67 15.00
C LEU A 28 -0.16 12.01 16.02
N ARG A 29 -0.29 12.45 17.28
CA ARG A 29 0.16 11.72 18.46
C ARG A 29 -0.68 10.46 18.46
N ARG A 30 -0.01 9.31 18.37
CA ARG A 30 -0.62 8.06 18.85
C ARG A 30 -1.21 8.37 20.24
N PRO A 31 -2.42 7.90 20.58
CA PRO A 31 -2.85 7.90 21.96
C PRO A 31 -1.77 7.14 22.74
N ARG A 32 -0.93 7.89 23.46
CA ARG A 32 -0.07 7.31 24.50
C ARG A 32 -1.05 6.73 25.50
N ASP A 33 -0.95 5.43 25.72
CA ASP A 33 -1.62 4.66 26.75
C ASP A 33 -1.98 5.54 27.96
N ALA A 34 -3.24 5.97 28.01
CA ALA A 34 -3.81 6.55 29.21
C ALA A 34 -4.01 5.39 30.20
N GLY A 35 -2.93 5.03 30.89
CA GLY A 35 -2.82 4.52 32.26
C GLY A 35 -3.92 3.67 32.92
N GLY A 36 -4.82 3.03 32.18
CA GLY A 36 -5.80 2.10 32.71
C GLY A 36 -5.15 0.73 32.87
N ARG A 37 -4.80 0.36 34.11
CA ARG A 37 -4.40 -1.02 34.44
C ARG A 37 -5.49 -1.98 33.93
N PRO A 38 -5.21 -2.90 32.99
CA PRO A 38 -6.12 -3.98 32.72
C PRO A 38 -6.11 -4.92 33.93
N ALA A 39 -7.30 -5.22 34.44
CA ALA A 39 -7.52 -6.29 35.40
C ALA A 39 -6.94 -7.61 34.85
N ASP A 40 -6.38 -8.39 35.80
CA ASP A 40 -5.76 -9.70 35.65
C ASP A 40 -6.07 -10.46 34.36
N ARG A 41 -5.15 -10.35 33.38
CA ARG A 41 -4.99 -11.42 32.39
C ARG A 41 -4.08 -12.50 33.01
N PRO A 42 -4.52 -13.77 33.05
CA PRO A 42 -3.68 -14.85 33.56
C PRO A 42 -2.42 -14.96 32.69
N ARG A 43 -1.25 -14.90 33.33
CA ARG A 43 0.05 -15.10 32.68
C ARG A 43 0.09 -16.49 32.04
N PRO A 44 0.59 -16.64 30.81
CA PRO A 44 0.84 -17.96 30.24
C PRO A 44 1.86 -18.71 31.11
N ARG A 45 1.50 -19.94 31.50
CA ARG A 45 2.38 -20.88 32.21
C ARG A 45 3.70 -21.00 31.43
N ARG A 46 4.82 -20.67 32.10
CA ARG A 46 6.16 -21.01 31.62
C ARG A 46 6.25 -22.53 31.46
N LEU A 47 6.44 -22.99 30.23
CA LEU A 47 6.86 -24.36 29.98
C LEU A 47 8.30 -24.54 30.50
N PRO A 48 8.61 -25.68 31.16
CA PRO A 48 9.95 -25.95 31.67
C PRO A 48 10.95 -26.09 30.51
N GLY A 49 12.13 -25.51 30.74
CA GLY A 49 13.18 -25.33 29.74
C GLY A 49 13.71 -26.64 29.17
N THR A 50 13.81 -26.69 27.84
CA THR A 50 14.61 -27.67 27.12
C THR A 50 16.07 -27.23 27.15
N ALA A 51 16.90 -28.08 27.75
CA ALA A 51 18.34 -27.92 27.84
C ALA A 51 18.97 -27.80 26.44
N HIS A 52 19.74 -26.73 26.22
CA HIS A 52 20.59 -26.58 25.05
C HIS A 52 21.75 -27.59 25.10
N ARG A 53 21.59 -28.70 24.38
CA ARG A 53 22.68 -29.63 24.08
C ARG A 53 23.54 -29.03 22.97
N ARG A 54 24.73 -28.54 23.32
CA ARG A 54 25.79 -28.21 22.35
C ARG A 54 26.22 -29.51 21.66
N GLY A 55 26.04 -29.58 20.35
CA GLY A 55 26.37 -30.74 19.55
C GLY A 55 26.79 -30.36 18.13
N ARG A 56 28.12 -30.28 17.94
CA ARG A 56 28.92 -30.56 16.75
C ARG A 56 28.34 -30.23 15.37
N SER A 57 28.99 -29.25 14.76
CA SER A 57 29.36 -29.18 13.34
C SER A 57 29.56 -30.56 12.70
N GLY A 58 28.65 -30.90 11.78
CA GLY A 58 28.75 -32.02 10.86
C GLY A 58 27.86 -31.72 9.66
N GLY A 59 28.49 -31.46 8.51
CA GLY A 59 27.81 -31.02 7.29
C GLY A 59 26.82 -32.05 6.76
N LEU A 60 25.65 -31.57 6.33
CA LEU A 60 24.80 -32.23 5.37
C LEU A 60 24.28 -31.17 4.39
N PRO A 61 24.31 -31.42 3.07
CA PRO A 61 23.72 -30.52 2.10
C PRO A 61 22.20 -30.65 2.18
N LEU A 62 21.51 -29.59 2.59
CA LEU A 62 20.09 -29.42 2.31
C LEU A 62 19.93 -29.20 0.80
N GLN A 63 19.93 -30.29 0.05
CA GLN A 63 19.46 -30.27 -1.33
C GLN A 63 17.97 -29.95 -1.28
N TRP A 64 17.65 -28.66 -1.51
CA TRP A 64 16.31 -28.20 -1.81
C TRP A 64 15.85 -28.97 -3.06
N GLN A 65 15.10 -30.05 -2.86
CA GLN A 65 14.40 -30.68 -3.98
C GLN A 65 13.22 -29.77 -4.32
N PRO A 66 13.15 -29.17 -5.52
CA PRO A 66 11.94 -28.50 -5.94
C PRO A 66 10.81 -29.51 -5.90
N PHE A 67 9.70 -29.17 -5.26
CA PHE A 67 8.47 -29.96 -5.31
C PHE A 67 7.99 -30.02 -6.77
N ALA A 68 8.52 -30.97 -7.53
CA ALA A 68 8.02 -31.37 -8.85
C ALA A 68 6.78 -32.26 -8.69
N GLY A 69 5.90 -31.90 -7.75
CA GLY A 69 4.56 -32.46 -7.69
C GLY A 69 3.76 -31.82 -8.81
N ALA A 70 3.34 -32.62 -9.79
CA ALA A 70 2.30 -32.21 -10.72
C ALA A 70 1.17 -31.56 -9.90
N SER A 71 0.87 -30.29 -10.17
CA SER A 71 -0.25 -29.59 -9.53
C SER A 71 -1.53 -30.36 -9.87
N ALA A 72 -1.90 -31.31 -9.01
CA ALA A 72 -3.17 -31.99 -9.10
C ALA A 72 -4.23 -30.88 -9.11
N THR A 73 -4.99 -30.81 -10.19
CA THR A 73 -6.02 -29.80 -10.37
C THR A 73 -6.98 -29.91 -9.21
N ARG A 74 -6.98 -28.90 -8.32
CA ARG A 74 -7.89 -28.89 -7.18
C ARG A 74 -9.32 -29.01 -7.73
N PRO A 75 -10.18 -29.86 -7.13
CA PRO A 75 -11.56 -29.97 -7.55
C PRO A 75 -12.22 -28.58 -7.49
N ARG A 76 -12.98 -28.25 -8.52
CA ARG A 76 -13.73 -27.00 -8.65
C ARG A 76 -15.22 -27.28 -8.48
N PRO A 77 -15.70 -27.41 -7.23
CA PRO A 77 -17.13 -27.50 -6.99
C PRO A 77 -17.84 -26.27 -7.60
N LEU A 78 -19.03 -26.48 -8.14
CA LEU A 78 -19.82 -25.48 -8.88
C LEU A 78 -19.25 -25.03 -10.25
N ARG A 79 -18.24 -25.74 -10.80
CA ARG A 79 -17.72 -25.46 -12.16
C ARG A 79 -18.78 -25.47 -13.25
N GLU A 80 -19.83 -26.25 -13.09
CA GLU A 80 -20.92 -26.37 -14.08
C GLU A 80 -22.09 -25.43 -13.77
N SER A 81 -22.10 -24.79 -12.60
CA SER A 81 -23.15 -23.84 -12.21
C SER A 81 -23.05 -22.58 -13.05
N ALA A 82 -24.18 -22.07 -13.55
CA ALA A 82 -24.24 -20.78 -14.24
C ALA A 82 -23.92 -19.62 -13.28
N ASP A 83 -23.36 -18.52 -13.81
CA ASP A 83 -23.00 -17.35 -12.99
C ASP A 83 -24.20 -16.78 -12.23
N ARG A 84 -25.40 -16.81 -12.84
CA ARG A 84 -26.64 -16.38 -12.18
C ARG A 84 -26.94 -17.21 -10.92
N ALA A 85 -26.79 -18.54 -11.00
CA ALA A 85 -27.01 -19.41 -9.85
C ALA A 85 -25.97 -19.16 -8.74
N LEU A 86 -24.72 -18.84 -9.10
CA LEU A 86 -23.70 -18.45 -8.13
C LEU A 86 -24.03 -17.12 -7.46
N LEU A 87 -24.52 -16.14 -8.22
CA LEU A 87 -24.95 -14.84 -7.69
C LEU A 87 -26.19 -14.97 -6.80
N ASP A 88 -27.17 -15.78 -7.19
CA ASP A 88 -28.36 -16.06 -6.36
C ASP A 88 -27.97 -16.72 -5.04
N LEU A 89 -27.03 -17.69 -5.07
CA LEU A 89 -26.48 -18.30 -3.85
C LEU A 89 -25.74 -17.26 -2.98
N ILE A 90 -25.01 -16.32 -3.59
CA ILE A 90 -24.34 -15.24 -2.87
C ILE A 90 -25.33 -14.21 -2.31
N ALA A 91 -26.47 -14.00 -2.96
CA ALA A 91 -27.53 -13.12 -2.49
C ALA A 91 -28.35 -13.74 -1.34
N ASP A 92 -28.45 -15.07 -1.27
CA ASP A 92 -29.21 -15.77 -0.23
C ASP A 92 -28.64 -15.57 1.18
N ARG A 93 -29.41 -14.89 2.05
CA ARG A 93 -29.03 -14.60 3.43
C ARG A 93 -28.94 -15.84 4.33
N ALA A 94 -29.55 -16.94 3.92
CA ALA A 94 -29.50 -18.22 4.64
C ALA A 94 -28.32 -19.12 4.21
N ALA A 95 -27.61 -18.78 3.12
CA ALA A 95 -26.53 -19.58 2.59
C ALA A 95 -25.37 -19.73 3.60
N LYS A 96 -24.80 -20.93 3.67
CA LYS A 96 -23.67 -21.23 4.56
C LYS A 96 -22.39 -20.57 4.06
N THR A 97 -21.53 -20.17 4.98
CA THR A 97 -20.24 -19.51 4.65
C THR A 97 -19.37 -20.33 3.69
N ASP A 98 -19.37 -21.66 3.79
CA ASP A 98 -18.60 -22.52 2.89
C ASP A 98 -19.15 -22.56 1.47
N ASP A 99 -20.48 -22.51 1.30
CA ASP A 99 -21.14 -22.43 0.00
C ASP A 99 -20.85 -21.07 -0.64
N LEU A 100 -20.95 -19.99 0.14
CA LEU A 100 -20.59 -18.63 -0.28
C LEU A 100 -19.13 -18.53 -0.71
N ARG A 101 -18.20 -19.09 0.08
CA ARG A 101 -16.76 -19.12 -0.22
C ARG A 101 -16.49 -19.88 -1.53
N THR A 102 -17.19 -20.99 -1.74
CA THR A 102 -17.08 -21.80 -2.95
C THR A 102 -17.60 -21.05 -4.17
N ALA A 103 -18.76 -20.41 -4.06
CA ALA A 103 -19.33 -19.60 -5.13
C ALA A 103 -18.45 -18.39 -5.49
N LEU A 104 -17.93 -17.67 -4.49
CA LEU A 104 -17.00 -16.55 -4.69
C LEU A 104 -15.69 -17.01 -5.34
N ALA A 105 -15.14 -18.17 -4.95
CA ALA A 105 -13.96 -18.73 -5.59
C ALA A 105 -14.20 -19.04 -7.07
N GLU A 106 -15.34 -19.65 -7.39
CA GLU A 106 -15.70 -19.98 -8.77
C GLU A 106 -15.95 -18.72 -9.61
N LEU A 107 -16.66 -17.70 -9.09
CA LEU A 107 -16.81 -16.40 -9.76
C LEU A 107 -15.47 -15.72 -10.02
N ARG A 108 -14.53 -15.77 -9.06
CA ARG A 108 -13.17 -15.22 -9.25
C ARG A 108 -12.43 -15.91 -10.38
N HIS A 109 -12.55 -17.23 -10.49
CA HIS A 109 -11.95 -17.98 -11.60
C HIS A 109 -12.51 -17.60 -12.97
N ARG A 110 -13.76 -17.12 -13.04
CA ARG A 110 -14.46 -16.75 -14.27
C ARG A 110 -14.49 -15.26 -14.57
N GLN A 111 -13.80 -14.44 -13.77
CA GLN A 111 -13.90 -12.98 -13.78
C GLN A 111 -15.29 -12.51 -13.35
N ALA A 112 -15.46 -12.32 -12.03
CA ALA A 112 -16.73 -12.03 -11.37
C ALA A 112 -17.61 -11.00 -12.11
N SER A 113 -18.92 -11.30 -12.17
CA SER A 113 -19.94 -10.42 -12.75
C SER A 113 -20.07 -9.10 -11.99
N SER A 114 -20.35 -7.99 -12.69
CA SER A 114 -20.61 -6.69 -12.06
C SER A 114 -21.91 -6.67 -11.24
N GLU A 115 -22.81 -7.64 -11.43
CA GLU A 115 -23.98 -7.85 -10.56
C GLU A 115 -23.60 -8.08 -9.10
N LEU A 116 -22.41 -8.66 -8.84
CA LEU A 116 -21.90 -8.85 -7.49
C LEU A 116 -21.81 -7.53 -6.71
N LEU A 117 -21.52 -6.41 -7.37
CA LEU A 117 -21.42 -5.10 -6.72
C LEU A 117 -22.75 -4.66 -6.11
N GLY A 118 -23.88 -4.95 -6.79
CA GLY A 118 -25.22 -4.66 -6.27
C GLY A 118 -25.55 -5.54 -5.06
N ILE A 119 -25.19 -6.83 -5.11
CA ILE A 119 -25.40 -7.75 -3.98
C ILE A 119 -24.62 -7.29 -2.74
N VAL A 120 -23.37 -6.84 -2.92
CA VAL A 120 -22.55 -6.31 -1.82
C VAL A 120 -23.18 -5.07 -1.19
N ASP A 121 -23.69 -4.16 -2.02
CA ASP A 121 -24.37 -2.95 -1.56
C ASP A 121 -25.64 -3.28 -0.77
N GLU A 122 -26.48 -4.18 -1.29
CA GLU A 122 -27.73 -4.62 -0.66
C GLU A 122 -27.53 -5.43 0.63
N ARG A 123 -26.42 -6.17 0.73
CA ARG A 123 -26.04 -6.91 1.94
C ARG A 123 -25.64 -5.97 3.08
N GLY A 124 -24.99 -4.87 2.74
CA GLY A 124 -24.64 -3.82 3.68
C GLY A 124 -23.57 -4.21 4.72
N PRO A 125 -23.45 -3.41 5.80
CA PRO A 125 -22.44 -3.57 6.84
C PRO A 125 -22.42 -4.94 7.52
N GLY A 126 -21.23 -5.36 7.96
CA GLY A 126 -21.02 -6.61 8.69
C GLY A 126 -21.03 -7.89 7.84
N TRP A 127 -21.33 -7.80 6.54
CA TRP A 127 -21.25 -8.95 5.64
C TRP A 127 -19.81 -9.20 5.17
N TRP A 128 -19.21 -10.28 5.66
CA TRP A 128 -17.88 -10.71 5.26
C TRP A 128 -17.82 -12.21 5.00
N VAL A 129 -17.22 -12.57 3.86
CA VAL A 129 -16.90 -13.95 3.50
C VAL A 129 -15.48 -13.98 2.93
N PRO A 130 -14.62 -14.94 3.32
CA PRO A 130 -13.29 -15.07 2.74
C PRO A 130 -13.32 -15.12 1.21
N GLY A 131 -12.56 -14.23 0.58
CA GLY A 131 -12.50 -14.12 -0.88
C GLY A 131 -13.44 -13.06 -1.47
N LEU A 132 -14.36 -12.49 -0.69
CA LEU A 132 -15.29 -11.45 -1.14
C LEU A 132 -14.54 -10.24 -1.71
N GLY A 133 -13.57 -9.69 -0.98
CA GLY A 133 -12.82 -8.51 -1.46
C GLY A 133 -12.15 -8.71 -2.83
N ARG A 134 -11.57 -9.89 -3.07
CA ARG A 134 -11.00 -10.22 -4.39
C ARG A 134 -12.06 -10.34 -5.47
N ALA A 135 -13.22 -10.91 -5.16
CA ALA A 135 -14.33 -11.01 -6.11
C ALA A 135 -14.89 -9.62 -6.45
N VAL A 136 -15.05 -8.75 -5.45
CA VAL A 136 -15.46 -7.34 -5.62
C VAL A 136 -14.46 -6.58 -6.49
N GLU A 137 -13.16 -6.73 -6.26
CA GLU A 137 -12.13 -6.11 -7.11
C GLU A 137 -12.20 -6.57 -8.58
N HIS A 138 -12.45 -7.86 -8.82
CA HIS A 138 -12.63 -8.38 -10.18
C HIS A 138 -13.89 -7.82 -10.83
N ALA A 139 -15.00 -7.77 -10.09
CA ALA A 139 -16.25 -7.17 -10.56
C ALA A 139 -16.06 -5.68 -10.88
N ALA A 140 -15.34 -4.93 -10.03
CA ALA A 140 -15.01 -3.53 -10.25
C ALA A 140 -14.07 -3.32 -11.45
N THR A 141 -13.14 -4.24 -11.70
CA THR A 141 -12.29 -4.22 -12.90
C THR A 141 -13.12 -4.37 -14.18
N ARG A 142 -14.19 -5.16 -14.14
CA ARG A 142 -15.08 -5.41 -15.28
C ARG A 142 -16.01 -4.25 -15.57
N ASP A 143 -16.49 -3.57 -14.53
CA ASP A 143 -17.40 -2.43 -14.65
C ASP A 143 -17.03 -1.29 -13.68
N PRO A 144 -15.97 -0.52 -13.99
CA PRO A 144 -15.54 0.59 -13.14
C PRO A 144 -16.59 1.70 -13.03
N ILE A 145 -17.37 1.90 -14.10
CA ILE A 145 -18.40 2.96 -14.16
C ILE A 145 -19.46 2.72 -13.09
N ARG A 146 -19.90 1.46 -12.92
CA ARG A 146 -20.81 1.08 -11.84
C ARG A 146 -20.13 1.04 -10.47
N ALA A 147 -18.88 0.60 -10.40
CA ALA A 147 -18.19 0.38 -9.14
C ALA A 147 -17.83 1.68 -8.39
N VAL A 148 -17.40 2.72 -9.11
CA VAL A 148 -16.90 3.96 -8.47
C VAL A 148 -17.98 4.68 -7.64
N PRO A 149 -19.22 4.90 -8.12
CA PRO A 149 -20.26 5.50 -7.28
C PRO A 149 -20.56 4.71 -6.00
N LEU A 150 -20.61 3.38 -6.08
CA LEU A 150 -20.82 2.52 -4.91
C LEU A 150 -19.64 2.63 -3.92
N ALA A 151 -18.41 2.60 -4.43
CA ALA A 151 -17.20 2.73 -3.63
C ALA A 151 -17.14 4.05 -2.83
N ARG A 152 -17.63 5.15 -3.39
CA ARG A 152 -17.78 6.43 -2.67
C ARG A 152 -18.77 6.34 -1.50
N GLY A 153 -19.87 5.59 -1.68
CA GLY A 153 -20.80 5.32 -0.58
C GLY A 153 -20.18 4.41 0.48
N TRP A 154 -19.48 3.36 0.06
CA TRP A 154 -18.86 2.38 0.95
C TRP A 154 -17.76 2.98 1.82
N ILE A 155 -16.88 3.83 1.27
CA ILE A 155 -15.77 4.47 2.00
C ILE A 155 -16.22 5.45 3.11
N VAL A 156 -17.48 5.91 3.06
CA VAL A 156 -18.05 6.78 4.09
C VAL A 156 -19.07 6.08 4.99
N SER A 157 -19.35 4.79 4.74
CA SER A 157 -20.36 4.02 5.46
C SER A 157 -20.02 3.76 6.95
N GLY A 158 -18.75 3.88 7.31
CA GLY A 158 -18.23 3.55 8.65
C GLY A 158 -18.03 2.04 8.88
N ASP A 159 -18.53 1.18 8.00
CA ASP A 159 -18.24 -0.26 8.03
C ASP A 159 -16.80 -0.53 7.59
N LEU A 160 -16.06 -1.31 8.38
CA LEU A 160 -14.63 -1.55 8.13
C LEU A 160 -14.37 -2.24 6.79
N GLN A 161 -15.21 -3.21 6.42
CA GLN A 161 -14.98 -4.03 5.23
C GLN A 161 -15.41 -3.30 3.97
N LEU A 162 -16.60 -2.70 3.99
CA LEU A 162 -17.07 -1.86 2.88
C LEU A 162 -16.14 -0.67 2.69
N SER A 163 -15.69 -0.03 3.76
CA SER A 163 -14.77 1.10 3.65
C SER A 163 -13.44 0.71 3.01
N TRP A 164 -12.89 -0.45 3.38
CA TRP A 164 -11.72 -1.02 2.72
C TRP A 164 -11.95 -1.30 1.22
N PHE A 165 -13.07 -1.92 0.84
CA PHE A 165 -13.41 -2.14 -0.57
C PHE A 165 -13.55 -0.84 -1.34
N GLY A 166 -14.23 0.14 -0.74
CA GLY A 166 -14.38 1.48 -1.30
C GLY A 166 -13.02 2.13 -1.56
N GLY A 167 -12.14 2.11 -0.56
CA GLY A 167 -10.76 2.60 -0.67
C GLY A 167 -10.00 1.95 -1.81
N VAL A 168 -10.00 0.61 -1.91
CA VAL A 168 -9.29 -0.11 -2.98
C VAL A 168 -9.85 0.22 -4.37
N ILE A 169 -11.17 0.31 -4.52
CA ILE A 169 -11.81 0.64 -5.79
C ILE A 169 -11.53 2.09 -6.19
N LEU A 170 -11.67 3.05 -5.27
CA LEU A 170 -11.40 4.46 -5.55
C LEU A 170 -9.92 4.70 -5.86
N ALA A 171 -9.01 4.09 -5.10
CA ALA A 171 -7.58 4.22 -5.36
C ALA A 171 -7.23 3.71 -6.77
N ARG A 172 -7.89 2.65 -7.26
CA ARG A 172 -7.60 2.03 -8.56
C ARG A 172 -8.36 2.60 -9.75
N PHE A 173 -9.63 2.98 -9.57
CA PHE A 173 -10.55 3.35 -10.65
C PHE A 173 -11.14 4.74 -10.49
N GLY A 174 -11.02 5.36 -9.30
CA GLY A 174 -11.51 6.70 -9.03
C GLY A 174 -10.79 7.79 -9.85
N ALA A 175 -11.35 8.99 -9.81
CA ALA A 175 -10.72 10.18 -10.34
C ALA A 175 -9.68 10.73 -9.36
N VAL A 176 -8.85 11.67 -9.80
CA VAL A 176 -7.90 12.38 -8.91
C VAL A 176 -8.63 13.02 -7.72
N ALA A 177 -9.84 13.53 -7.93
CA ALA A 177 -10.69 14.11 -6.88
C ALA A 177 -11.08 13.12 -5.76
N ASP A 178 -10.93 11.81 -5.97
CA ASP A 178 -11.18 10.79 -4.95
C ASP A 178 -9.95 10.56 -4.05
N THR A 179 -8.79 11.16 -4.35
CA THR A 179 -7.53 10.94 -3.63
C THR A 179 -7.67 11.29 -2.14
N ALA A 180 -8.27 12.43 -1.81
CA ALA A 180 -8.52 12.85 -0.42
C ALA A 180 -9.36 11.82 0.36
N LEU A 181 -10.36 11.18 -0.27
CA LEU A 181 -11.16 10.14 0.37
C LEU A 181 -10.32 8.89 0.66
N VAL A 182 -9.47 8.48 -0.28
CA VAL A 182 -8.56 7.34 -0.11
C VAL A 182 -7.54 7.62 1.00
N VAL A 183 -6.95 8.82 1.04
CA VAL A 183 -6.01 9.21 2.10
C VAL A 183 -6.69 9.20 3.47
N ALA A 184 -7.91 9.74 3.58
CA ALA A 184 -8.67 9.71 4.83
C ALA A 184 -8.95 8.28 5.31
N GLU A 185 -9.21 7.33 4.39
CA GLU A 185 -9.36 5.93 4.78
C GLU A 185 -8.03 5.31 5.23
N MET A 186 -6.93 5.58 4.53
CA MET A 186 -5.60 5.13 4.93
C MET A 186 -5.22 5.63 6.33
N GLU A 187 -5.58 6.88 6.66
CA GLU A 187 -5.44 7.46 8.00
C GLU A 187 -6.26 6.69 9.04
N ARG A 188 -7.54 6.39 8.75
CA ARG A 188 -8.40 5.60 9.64
C ARG A 188 -7.84 4.20 9.87
N MET A 189 -7.37 3.53 8.82
CA MET A 189 -6.69 2.24 8.93
C MET A 189 -5.47 2.31 9.83
N TRP A 190 -4.62 3.34 9.66
CA TRP A 190 -3.44 3.55 10.50
C TRP A 190 -3.80 3.74 11.98
N GLN A 191 -4.89 4.45 12.30
CA GLN A 191 -5.35 4.60 13.68
C GLN A 191 -5.88 3.30 14.30
N ARG A 192 -6.24 2.32 13.47
CA ARG A 192 -6.75 1.01 13.90
C ARG A 192 -5.66 -0.06 13.96
N ASP A 193 -4.40 0.31 13.73
CA ASP A 193 -3.29 -0.61 13.51
C ASP A 193 -3.57 -1.65 12.39
N ASP A 194 -4.37 -1.26 11.39
CA ASP A 194 -4.50 -2.01 10.14
C ASP A 194 -3.41 -1.55 9.18
N LEU A 195 -2.56 -2.48 8.78
CA LEU A 195 -1.25 -2.20 8.19
C LEU A 195 -1.17 -2.58 6.70
N CYS A 196 -2.31 -2.89 6.08
CA CYS A 196 -2.41 -3.28 4.67
C CYS A 196 -2.51 -2.07 3.71
N HIS A 197 -1.60 -1.10 3.81
CA HIS A 197 -1.63 0.12 2.99
C HIS A 197 -1.04 -0.03 1.59
N GLU A 198 -0.24 -1.07 1.35
CA GLU A 198 0.58 -1.19 0.14
C GLU A 198 -0.24 -1.09 -1.15
N ARG A 199 -1.43 -1.68 -1.16
CA ARG A 199 -2.33 -1.70 -2.33
C ARG A 199 -2.95 -0.35 -2.63
N LEU A 200 -3.24 0.44 -1.59
CA LEU A 200 -3.77 1.79 -1.74
C LEU A 200 -2.69 2.74 -2.23
N ILE A 201 -1.46 2.61 -1.70
CA ILE A 201 -0.30 3.38 -2.16
C ILE A 201 0.01 3.10 -3.63
N GLU A 202 0.13 1.81 -4.00
CA GLU A 202 0.36 1.38 -5.38
C GLU A 202 -0.70 1.96 -6.32
N ALA A 203 -1.97 1.86 -5.95
CA ALA A 203 -3.06 2.34 -6.78
C ALA A 203 -3.09 3.87 -6.89
N LEU A 204 -2.80 4.61 -5.82
CA LEU A 204 -2.70 6.07 -5.86
C LEU A 204 -1.56 6.56 -6.76
N ALA A 205 -0.45 5.81 -6.84
CA ALA A 205 0.71 6.18 -7.67
C ALA A 205 0.36 6.38 -9.15
N ARG A 206 -0.71 5.74 -9.66
CA ARG A 206 -1.16 5.88 -11.05
C ARG A 206 -1.59 7.30 -11.41
N HIS A 207 -1.95 8.13 -10.43
CA HIS A 207 -2.33 9.52 -10.65
C HIS A 207 -1.12 10.40 -10.98
N GLY A 208 0.11 9.88 -10.82
CA GLY A 208 1.33 10.62 -11.07
C GLY A 208 1.34 11.94 -10.27
N PRO A 209 1.84 13.04 -10.86
CA PRO A 209 1.91 14.33 -10.17
C PRO A 209 0.57 14.86 -9.63
N ALA A 210 -0.55 14.50 -10.28
CA ALA A 210 -1.87 14.93 -9.83
C ALA A 210 -2.29 14.28 -8.49
N GLY A 211 -1.67 13.16 -8.10
CA GLY A 211 -1.91 12.50 -6.80
C GLY A 211 -0.99 12.98 -5.67
N SER A 212 -0.18 14.03 -5.90
CA SER A 212 0.84 14.50 -4.95
C SER A 212 0.29 14.92 -3.57
N GLU A 213 -1.01 15.19 -3.46
CA GLU A 213 -1.68 15.44 -2.17
C GLU A 213 -1.57 14.26 -1.18
N ALA A 214 -1.34 13.03 -1.67
CA ALA A 214 -1.13 11.85 -0.83
C ALA A 214 0.28 11.78 -0.22
N LEU A 215 1.25 12.53 -0.74
CA LEU A 215 2.67 12.42 -0.36
C LEU A 215 2.96 12.71 1.12
N PRO A 216 2.31 13.67 1.81
CA PRO A 216 2.52 13.87 3.24
C PRO A 216 2.21 12.60 4.05
N PHE A 217 1.13 11.89 3.73
CA PHE A 217 0.75 10.66 4.41
C PHE A 217 1.69 9.50 4.03
N ILE A 218 2.06 9.37 2.76
CA ILE A 218 3.06 8.39 2.29
C ILE A 218 4.41 8.60 3.01
N ARG A 219 4.81 9.86 3.25
CA ARG A 219 6.02 10.19 4.03
C ARG A 219 5.94 9.69 5.46
N MET A 220 4.79 9.84 6.09
CA MET A 220 4.55 9.33 7.43
C MET A 220 4.66 7.80 7.46
N LEU A 221 4.03 7.10 6.50
CA LEU A 221 4.11 5.65 6.38
C LEU A 221 5.54 5.15 6.15
N TRP A 222 6.32 5.78 5.26
CA TRP A 222 7.73 5.45 5.05
C TRP A 222 8.54 5.48 6.34
N ARG A 223 8.34 6.51 7.16
CA ARG A 223 9.11 6.72 8.41
C ARG A 223 8.65 5.81 9.56
N ARG A 224 7.37 5.42 9.58
CA ARG A 224 6.74 4.79 10.76
C ARG A 224 6.28 3.35 10.53
N SER A 225 6.11 2.92 9.29
CA SER A 225 5.63 1.58 9.01
C SER A 225 6.72 0.53 9.30
N PRO A 226 6.42 -0.49 10.13
CA PRO A 226 7.34 -1.61 10.29
C PRO A 226 7.39 -2.50 9.03
N HIS A 227 6.42 -2.37 8.12
CA HIS A 227 6.28 -3.26 6.97
C HIS A 227 7.13 -2.84 5.78
N ALA A 228 8.07 -3.72 5.45
CA ALA A 228 8.86 -3.74 4.22
C ALA A 228 8.07 -3.38 2.95
N ARG A 229 6.94 -4.08 2.76
CA ARG A 229 6.09 -3.97 1.56
C ARG A 229 5.48 -2.58 1.42
N VAL A 230 5.07 -1.97 2.54
CA VAL A 230 4.59 -0.59 2.52
C VAL A 230 5.71 0.36 2.10
N ARG A 231 6.92 0.17 2.62
CA ARG A 231 8.06 1.04 2.31
C ARG A 231 8.48 0.99 0.83
N VAL A 232 8.48 -0.19 0.19
CA VAL A 232 8.77 -0.27 -1.25
C VAL A 232 7.70 0.44 -2.08
N GLU A 233 6.41 0.30 -1.72
CA GLU A 233 5.33 1.01 -2.41
C GLU A 233 5.39 2.52 -2.17
N CYS A 234 5.80 2.98 -0.98
CA CYS A 234 6.03 4.41 -0.74
C CYS A 234 7.06 4.99 -1.71
N LEU A 235 8.20 4.31 -1.93
CA LEU A 235 9.22 4.74 -2.88
C LEU A 235 8.70 4.77 -4.33
N ARG A 236 7.95 3.74 -4.74
CA ARG A 236 7.32 3.70 -6.08
C ARG A 236 6.35 4.84 -6.28
N ALA A 237 5.50 5.11 -5.29
CA ALA A 237 4.54 6.22 -5.34
C ALA A 237 5.26 7.58 -5.41
N TRP A 238 6.32 7.78 -4.63
CA TRP A 238 7.13 8.99 -4.73
C TRP A 238 7.75 9.20 -6.11
N LEU A 239 8.35 8.16 -6.68
CA LEU A 239 8.94 8.22 -8.03
C LEU A 239 7.89 8.56 -9.10
N ALA A 240 6.64 8.14 -8.92
CA ALA A 240 5.54 8.44 -9.83
C ALA A 240 4.94 9.85 -9.62
N MET A 241 4.78 10.27 -8.36
CA MET A 241 4.07 11.51 -8.00
C MET A 241 4.97 12.74 -7.96
N ASP A 242 6.19 12.61 -7.46
CA ASP A 242 7.11 13.73 -7.30
C ASP A 242 8.56 13.24 -7.34
N PRO A 243 9.07 12.90 -8.54
CA PRO A 243 10.43 12.41 -8.69
C PRO A 243 11.50 13.41 -8.20
N ALA A 244 11.18 14.71 -8.17
CA ALA A 244 12.11 15.77 -7.77
C ALA A 244 12.42 15.76 -6.25
N THR A 245 11.57 15.14 -5.42
CA THR A 245 11.77 15.08 -3.96
C THR A 245 12.20 13.70 -3.45
N THR A 246 12.69 12.84 -4.35
CA THR A 246 13.02 11.44 -4.02
C THR A 246 14.43 11.20 -3.50
N ASP A 247 15.31 12.20 -3.53
CA ASP A 247 16.72 12.04 -3.14
C ASP A 247 16.90 11.53 -1.70
N GLU A 248 16.23 12.15 -0.73
CA GLU A 248 16.25 11.72 0.68
C GLU A 248 15.70 10.29 0.84
N PRO A 249 14.45 9.97 0.45
CA PRO A 249 13.90 8.64 0.67
C PRO A 249 14.65 7.53 -0.08
N LEU A 250 15.17 7.80 -1.29
CA LEU A 250 16.02 6.84 -2.01
C LEU A 250 17.34 6.60 -1.28
N THR A 251 17.99 7.66 -0.79
CA THR A 251 19.23 7.54 -0.01
C THR A 251 19.00 6.73 1.27
N HIS A 252 17.87 6.93 1.95
CA HIS A 252 17.47 6.11 3.09
C HIS A 252 17.20 4.65 2.69
N GLY A 253 16.53 4.43 1.55
CA GLY A 253 16.20 3.11 1.02
C GLY A 253 17.42 2.24 0.71
N LEU A 254 18.56 2.84 0.37
CA LEU A 254 19.84 2.12 0.21
C LEU A 254 20.32 1.39 1.49
N ARG A 255 19.78 1.75 2.65
CA ARG A 255 20.09 1.15 3.96
C ARG A 255 18.93 0.36 4.55
N ASP A 256 17.85 0.18 3.79
CA ASP A 256 16.71 -0.59 4.26
C ASP A 256 17.12 -2.04 4.50
N SER A 257 16.48 -2.72 5.45
CA SER A 257 16.75 -4.15 5.70
C SER A 257 16.17 -5.07 4.62
N GLN A 258 15.32 -4.54 3.74
CA GLN A 258 14.59 -5.29 2.73
C GLN A 258 15.20 -5.13 1.35
N GLU A 259 15.46 -6.27 0.71
CA GLU A 259 16.13 -6.35 -0.59
C GLU A 259 15.39 -5.54 -1.67
N ASP A 260 14.07 -5.70 -1.80
CA ASP A 260 13.26 -4.97 -2.80
C ASP A 260 13.35 -3.44 -2.65
N VAL A 261 13.40 -2.96 -1.39
CA VAL A 261 13.54 -1.53 -1.10
C VAL A 261 14.93 -1.05 -1.53
N ARG A 262 15.98 -1.81 -1.18
CA ARG A 262 17.36 -1.50 -1.59
C ARG A 262 17.51 -1.55 -3.11
N LEU A 263 16.97 -2.56 -3.79
CA LEU A 263 17.03 -2.72 -5.24
C LEU A 263 16.39 -1.53 -5.96
N LEU A 264 15.20 -1.12 -5.52
CA LEU A 264 14.52 0.05 -6.07
C LEU A 264 15.33 1.33 -5.79
N ALA A 265 15.82 1.49 -4.56
CA ALA A 265 16.65 2.63 -4.19
C ALA A 265 17.93 2.71 -5.04
N VAL A 266 18.65 1.62 -5.23
CA VAL A 266 19.86 1.54 -6.06
C VAL A 266 19.58 1.96 -7.50
N THR A 267 18.48 1.46 -8.08
CA THR A 267 18.09 1.71 -9.46
C THR A 267 17.87 3.21 -9.72
N HIS A 268 17.23 3.90 -8.76
CA HIS A 268 16.84 5.30 -8.91
C HIS A 268 17.73 6.30 -8.16
N SER A 269 18.72 5.84 -7.38
CA SER A 269 19.50 6.68 -6.47
C SER A 269 20.12 7.91 -7.12
N PRO A 270 20.05 9.09 -6.49
CA PRO A 270 20.59 10.33 -7.04
C PRO A 270 22.11 10.27 -7.25
N ARG A 271 22.63 11.18 -8.08
CA ARG A 271 24.05 11.20 -8.49
C ARG A 271 25.01 11.79 -7.44
N HIS A 272 24.51 12.24 -6.29
CA HIS A 272 25.29 12.98 -5.31
C HIS A 272 26.10 12.09 -4.35
N MET A 273 27.11 12.67 -3.70
CA MET A 273 28.13 11.96 -2.91
C MET A 273 27.60 11.00 -1.82
N PRO A 274 26.58 11.34 -1.00
CA PRO A 274 26.04 10.41 0.00
C PRO A 274 25.59 9.05 -0.55
N ALA A 275 25.03 9.02 -1.77
CA ALA A 275 24.57 7.79 -2.40
C ALA A 275 25.73 6.95 -2.93
N ARG A 276 26.80 7.57 -3.44
CA ARG A 276 27.97 6.85 -4.01
C ARG A 276 28.65 5.93 -3.01
N GLY A 277 28.86 6.40 -1.77
CA GLY A 277 29.48 5.59 -0.72
C GLY A 277 28.65 4.36 -0.37
N GLN A 278 27.33 4.53 -0.23
CA GLN A 278 26.43 3.43 0.07
C GLN A 278 26.29 2.45 -1.11
N LEU A 279 26.28 2.94 -2.35
CA LEU A 279 26.30 2.08 -3.55
C LEU A 279 27.59 1.24 -3.63
N ALA A 280 28.75 1.82 -3.31
CA ALA A 280 30.01 1.08 -3.27
C ALA A 280 29.99 0.00 -2.18
N TYR A 281 29.46 0.32 -1.01
CA TYR A 281 29.24 -0.66 0.06
C TYR A 281 28.36 -1.82 -0.41
N LEU A 282 27.18 -1.54 -0.97
CA LEU A 282 26.26 -2.57 -1.47
C LEU A 282 26.90 -3.43 -2.55
N ARG A 283 27.66 -2.86 -3.49
CA ARG A 283 28.38 -3.60 -4.54
C ARG A 283 29.35 -4.64 -3.97
N ASP A 284 30.04 -4.29 -2.89
CA ASP A 284 31.15 -5.08 -2.33
C ASP A 284 30.73 -5.98 -1.16
N ASP A 285 29.53 -5.80 -0.60
CA ASP A 285 29.02 -6.62 0.51
C ASP A 285 28.75 -8.07 0.06
N PRO A 286 29.50 -9.09 0.53
CA PRO A 286 29.29 -10.47 0.11
C PRO A 286 27.98 -11.09 0.61
N LEU A 287 27.33 -10.48 1.62
CA LEU A 287 26.04 -10.93 2.15
C LEU A 287 24.85 -10.34 1.39
N GLU A 288 25.08 -9.36 0.53
CA GLU A 288 24.03 -8.73 -0.26
C GLU A 288 23.59 -9.61 -1.45
N ALA A 289 22.31 -9.51 -1.79
CA ALA A 289 21.71 -10.20 -2.93
C ALA A 289 22.44 -9.85 -4.24
N ALA A 290 22.64 -10.86 -5.10
CA ALA A 290 23.42 -10.71 -6.33
C ALA A 290 22.85 -9.61 -7.25
N GLU A 291 21.52 -9.50 -7.31
CA GLU A 291 20.75 -8.52 -8.05
C GLU A 291 21.04 -7.10 -7.56
N VAL A 292 21.02 -6.88 -6.23
CA VAL A 292 21.33 -5.57 -5.62
C VAL A 292 22.79 -5.19 -5.89
N ARG A 293 23.73 -6.13 -5.75
CA ARG A 293 25.16 -5.89 -6.07
C ARG A 293 25.39 -5.53 -7.52
N ALA A 294 24.74 -6.25 -8.44
CA ALA A 294 24.81 -6.00 -9.87
C ALA A 294 24.22 -4.61 -10.22
N ALA A 295 23.05 -4.29 -9.67
CA ALA A 295 22.43 -2.97 -9.84
C ALA A 295 23.31 -1.85 -9.27
N ALA A 296 23.95 -2.06 -8.11
CA ALA A 296 24.83 -1.06 -7.49
C ALA A 296 26.09 -0.81 -8.33
N ARG A 297 26.67 -1.87 -8.90
CA ARG A 297 27.78 -1.78 -9.86
C ARG A 297 27.37 -0.98 -11.09
N ALA A 298 26.23 -1.32 -11.70
CA ALA A 298 25.71 -0.62 -12.87
C ALA A 298 25.44 0.86 -12.58
N ARG A 299 24.83 1.16 -11.41
CA ARG A 299 24.57 2.54 -11.00
C ARG A 299 25.87 3.32 -10.83
N LEU A 300 26.89 2.77 -10.15
CA LEU A 300 28.18 3.44 -9.98
C LEU A 300 28.89 3.72 -11.30
N LEU A 301 28.82 2.80 -12.27
CA LEU A 301 29.37 3.01 -13.61
C LEU A 301 28.66 4.16 -14.34
N ALA A 302 27.34 4.25 -14.21
CA ALA A 302 26.55 5.36 -14.79
C ALA A 302 26.76 6.72 -14.10
N LEU A 303 27.50 6.75 -12.97
CA LEU A 303 27.86 7.97 -12.23
C LEU A 303 29.32 8.41 -12.46
N GLY A 304 30.15 7.56 -13.09
CA GLY A 304 31.54 7.87 -13.47
C GLY A 304 31.61 8.54 -14.83
#